data_AF-A0A269Z077-F1
#
_entry.id   AF-A0A269Z077-F1
#
_cell.length_a   1.000
_cell.length_b   1.000
_cell.length_c   1.000
_cell.angle_alpha   90.00
_cell.angle_beta   90.00
_cell.angle_gamma   90.00
#
_symmetry.space_group_name_H-M   'P 1'
#
loop_
_entity.id
_entity.type
_entity.pdbx_description
1 polymer ?
#
loop_
_entity_poly.entity_id
_entity_poly.type
_entity_poly.pdbx_seq_one_letter_code
_entity_poly.pdbx_strand_id
1 'polypeptide(L)'
;LLVDAFQKVSKEKKLSQLTVKNITDEATVNRATFYAHFTDKYDILDYSLDVTILKDLNDTLNISNIINEIVLKNIFITMTQYMEQV
;
A
#
# COMPACT_ATOMS: atom_id res chain seq x y z
N LEU A 1 -10.69 6.00 -5.53
CA LEU A 1 -10.09 7.16 -6.23
C LEU A 1 -8.64 7.41 -5.80
N LEU A 2 -8.37 7.93 -4.59
CA LEU A 2 -6.98 8.21 -4.15
C LEU A 2 -6.11 6.95 -4.09
N VAL A 3 -6.62 5.85 -3.52
CA VAL A 3 -5.92 4.56 -3.45
C VAL A 3 -5.66 3.99 -4.85
N ASP A 4 -6.67 3.98 -5.72
CA ASP A 4 -6.52 3.49 -7.10
C ASP A 4 -5.48 4.31 -7.88
N ALA A 5 -5.52 5.64 -7.74
CA ALA A 5 -4.54 6.54 -8.34
C ALA A 5 -3.14 6.29 -7.79
N PHE A 6 -3.00 6.12 -6.46
CA PHE A 6 -1.74 5.77 -5.83
C PHE A 6 -1.19 4.43 -6.36
N GLN A 7 -2.02 3.40 -6.47
CA GLN A 7 -1.63 2.10 -7.00
C GLN A 7 -1.15 2.20 -8.44
N LYS A 8 -1.84 2.97 -9.29
CA LYS A 8 -1.45 3.17 -10.68
C LYS A 8 -0.12 3.89 -10.80
N VAL A 9 0.06 5.01 -10.10
CA VAL A 9 1.32 5.78 -10.13
C VAL A 9 2.48 4.97 -9.53
N SER A 10 2.22 4.14 -8.51
CA SER A 10 3.24 3.30 -7.87
C SER A 10 3.74 2.15 -8.76
N LYS A 11 2.97 1.75 -9.79
CA LYS A 11 3.44 0.80 -10.81
C LYS A 11 4.46 1.41 -11.76
N GLU A 12 4.46 2.73 -11.90
CA GLU A 12 5.32 3.45 -12.84
C GLU A 12 6.56 4.07 -12.17
N LYS A 13 6.49 4.34 -10.86
CA LYS A 13 7.52 5.08 -10.13
C LYS A 13 7.85 4.43 -8.79
N LYS A 14 9.13 4.45 -8.45
CA LYS A 14 9.56 4.07 -7.09
C LYS A 14 8.95 5.01 -6.06
N LEU A 15 8.59 4.49 -4.89
CA LEU A 15 7.99 5.27 -3.81
C LEU A 15 8.84 6.50 -3.43
N SER A 16 10.17 6.39 -3.46
CA SER A 16 11.08 7.51 -3.18
C SER A 16 10.90 8.69 -4.15
N GLN A 17 10.54 8.42 -5.41
CA GLN A 17 10.34 9.41 -6.47
C GLN A 17 8.88 9.86 -6.61
N LEU A 18 7.94 9.10 -6.04
CA LEU A 18 6.52 9.42 -6.05
C LEU A 18 6.24 10.66 -5.18
N THR A 19 5.38 11.55 -5.67
CA THR A 19 4.96 12.75 -4.95
C THR A 19 3.44 12.77 -4.76
N VAL A 20 2.96 13.46 -3.72
CA VAL A 20 1.51 13.68 -3.52
C VAL A 20 0.88 14.30 -4.78
N LYS A 21 1.59 15.20 -5.46
CA LYS A 21 1.11 15.78 -6.72
C LYS A 21 0.82 14.72 -7.77
N ASN A 22 1.67 13.71 -7.94
CA ASN A 22 1.41 12.66 -8.93
C ASN A 22 0.10 11.91 -8.63
N ILE A 23 -0.17 11.63 -7.35
CA ILE A 23 -1.40 10.96 -6.92
C ILE A 23 -2.60 11.86 -7.20
N THR A 24 -2.52 13.15 -6.84
CA THR A 24 -3.65 14.07 -7.01
C THR A 24 -3.94 14.39 -8.46
N ASP A 25 -2.90 14.48 -9.30
CA ASP A 25 -3.03 14.68 -10.74
C ASP A 25 -3.75 13.48 -11.38
N GLU A 26 -3.34 12.24 -11.03
CA GLU A 26 -3.97 11.01 -11.52
C GLU A 26 -5.42 10.85 -11.01
N ALA A 27 -5.68 11.21 -9.75
CA ALA A 27 -7.01 11.16 -9.17
C ALA A 27 -7.91 12.33 -9.61
N THR A 28 -7.38 13.31 -10.35
CA THR A 28 -8.08 14.55 -10.74
C THR A 28 -8.69 15.31 -9.54
N VAL A 29 -7.94 15.40 -8.44
CA VAL A 29 -8.33 16.13 -7.21
C VAL A 29 -7.29 17.17 -6.83
N ASN A 30 -7.65 18.09 -5.94
CA ASN A 30 -6.68 19.04 -5.39
C ASN A 30 -5.88 18.42 -4.22
N ARG A 31 -4.76 19.04 -3.85
CA ARG A 31 -3.92 18.58 -2.73
C ARG A 31 -4.63 18.65 -1.37
N ALA A 32 -5.53 19.61 -1.16
CA ALA A 32 -6.27 19.70 0.09
C ALA A 32 -7.18 18.47 0.30
N THR A 33 -7.77 17.93 -0.76
CA THR A 33 -8.53 16.68 -0.71
C THR A 33 -7.65 15.50 -0.33
N PHE A 34 -6.43 15.40 -0.87
CA PHE A 34 -5.48 14.37 -0.43
C PHE A 34 -5.17 14.50 1.06
N TYR A 35 -4.78 15.70 1.50
CA TYR A 35 -4.38 15.96 2.88
C TYR A 35 -5.53 15.91 3.89
N ALA A 36 -6.79 15.91 3.44
CA ALA A 36 -7.95 15.62 4.28
C ALA A 36 -8.05 14.13 4.68
N HIS A 37 -7.37 13.24 3.94
CA HIS A 37 -7.41 11.80 4.16
C HIS A 37 -6.06 11.20 4.56
N PHE A 38 -4.95 11.74 4.04
CA PHE A 38 -3.61 11.20 4.23
C PHE A 38 -2.60 12.30 4.51
N THR A 39 -1.79 12.10 5.53
CA THR A 39 -0.75 13.05 5.93
C THR A 39 0.38 13.14 4.92
N ASP A 40 0.75 12.01 4.31
CA ASP A 40 1.74 11.93 3.23
C ASP A 40 1.58 10.68 2.35
N LYS A 41 2.58 10.40 1.49
CA LYS A 41 2.58 9.26 0.56
C LYS A 41 2.82 7.90 1.24
N TYR A 42 3.33 7.88 2.47
CA TYR A 42 3.51 6.66 3.25
C TYR A 42 2.22 6.30 3.96
N ASP A 43 1.48 7.29 4.45
CA ASP A 43 0.16 7.08 5.06
C ASP A 43 -0.84 6.41 4.10
N ILE A 44 -0.91 6.89 2.85
CA ILE A 44 -1.73 6.24 1.81
C ILE A 44 -1.19 4.86 1.39
N LEU A 45 0.13 4.61 1.51
CA LEU A 45 0.70 3.29 1.27
C LEU A 45 0.23 2.32 2.35
N ASP A 46 0.35 2.69 3.62
CA ASP A 46 -0.07 1.88 4.75
C ASP A 46 -1.56 1.55 4.64
N TYR A 47 -2.39 2.56 4.37
CA TYR A 47 -3.81 2.34 4.11
C TYR A 47 -4.08 1.41 2.91
N SER A 48 -3.29 1.54 1.83
CA SER A 48 -3.43 0.67 0.66
C SER A 48 -3.04 -0.78 0.94
N LEU A 49 -2.01 -0.99 1.78
CA LEU A 49 -1.60 -2.31 2.26
C LEU A 49 -2.72 -2.97 3.06
N ASP A 50 -3.31 -2.22 3.99
CA ASP A 50 -4.37 -2.73 4.86
C ASP A 50 -5.65 -3.07 4.11
N VAL A 51 -6.08 -2.21 3.18
CA VAL A 51 -7.37 -2.38 2.50
C VAL A 51 -7.27 -3.34 1.31
N THR A 52 -6.19 -3.23 0.53
CA THR A 52 -6.10 -3.96 -0.75
C THR A 52 -5.30 -5.24 -0.59
N ILE A 53 -4.09 -5.17 -0.04
CA ILE A 53 -3.19 -6.33 -0.03
C ILE A 53 -3.67 -7.40 0.96
N LEU A 54 -4.14 -7.02 2.14
CA LEU A 54 -4.72 -8.01 3.07
C LEU A 54 -5.93 -8.70 2.46
N LYS A 55 -6.81 -7.95 1.80
CA LYS A 55 -7.98 -8.52 1.14
C LYS A 55 -7.58 -9.46 0.00
N ASP A 56 -6.73 -9.00 -0.92
CA ASP A 56 -6.29 -9.77 -2.07
C ASP A 56 -5.54 -11.05 -1.64
N LEU A 57 -4.76 -11.00 -0.55
CA LEU A 57 -4.08 -12.18 0.00
C LEU A 57 -5.06 -13.20 0.59
N ASN A 58 -6.02 -12.73 1.40
CA ASN A 58 -7.04 -13.62 1.95
C ASN A 58 -7.89 -14.26 0.84
N ASP A 59 -8.25 -13.50 -0.19
CA ASP A 59 -9.01 -13.96 -1.35
C ASP A 59 -8.18 -14.96 -2.19
N THR A 60 -6.92 -14.64 -2.51
CA THR A 60 -6.04 -15.49 -3.34
C THR A 60 -5.73 -16.82 -2.67
N LEU A 61 -5.49 -16.82 -1.37
CA LEU A 61 -5.19 -18.04 -0.62
C LEU A 61 -6.45 -18.84 -0.25
N ASN A 62 -7.64 -18.26 -0.48
CA ASN A 62 -8.92 -18.79 -0.01
C ASN A 62 -8.91 -19.04 1.51
N ILE A 63 -8.28 -18.13 2.24
CA ILE A 63 -8.16 -18.19 3.69
C ILE A 63 -8.92 -16.99 4.26
N SER A 64 -10.11 -17.22 4.81
CA SER A 64 -10.95 -16.11 5.28
C SER A 64 -10.34 -15.40 6.49
N ASN A 65 -9.89 -14.16 6.31
CA ASN A 65 -9.46 -13.21 7.35
C ASN A 65 -8.36 -13.72 8.32
N ILE A 66 -7.56 -14.72 7.93
CA ILE A 66 -6.42 -15.15 8.76
C ILE A 66 -5.24 -14.21 8.55
N ILE A 67 -5.02 -13.74 7.31
CA ILE A 67 -3.96 -12.76 7.03
C ILE A 67 -4.47 -11.38 7.48
N ASN A 68 -3.87 -10.88 8.55
CA ASN A 68 -4.05 -9.52 9.05
C ASN A 68 -2.68 -8.82 9.15
N GLU A 69 -2.65 -7.55 9.55
CA GLU A 69 -1.43 -6.74 9.66
C GLU A 69 -0.31 -7.45 10.46
N ILE A 70 -0.65 -8.03 11.62
CA ILE A 70 0.31 -8.72 12.49
C ILE A 70 0.90 -9.94 11.78
N VAL A 71 0.03 -10.76 11.17
CA VAL A 71 0.45 -11.96 10.45
C VAL A 71 1.32 -11.60 9.24
N LEU A 72 0.93 -10.58 8.48
CA LEU A 72 1.69 -10.10 7.32
C LEU A 72 3.09 -9.62 7.73
N LYS A 73 3.19 -8.83 8.81
CA LYS A 73 4.46 -8.38 9.36
C LYS A 73 5.34 -9.56 9.79
N ASN A 74 4.76 -10.55 10.47
CA ASN A 74 5.49 -11.74 10.90
C ASN A 74 5.97 -12.58 9.70
N ILE A 75 5.15 -12.72 8.65
CA ILE A 75 5.56 -13.37 7.40
C ILE A 75 6.75 -12.62 6.80
N PHE A 76 6.66 -11.29 6.67
CA PHE A 76 7.73 -10.49 6.07
C PHE A 76 9.04 -10.60 6.85
N ILE A 77 8.99 -10.49 8.19
CA ILE A 77 10.15 -10.69 9.06
C ILE A 77 10.75 -12.08 8.85
N THR A 78 9.90 -13.11 8.87
CA THR A 78 10.35 -14.51 8.67
C THR A 78 11.04 -14.70 7.31
N MET A 79 10.48 -14.11 6.25
CA MET A 79 11.07 -14.15 4.91
C MET A 79 12.43 -13.44 4.86
N THR A 80 12.54 -12.25 5.47
CA THR A 80 13.82 -11.52 5.51
C THR A 80 14.89 -12.28 6.29
N GLN A 81 14.53 -12.88 7.43
CA GLN A 81 15.44 -13.71 8.22
C GLN A 81 15.91 -14.95 7.45
N TYR A 82 15.03 -15.56 6.66
CA TYR A 82 15.40 -16.69 5.80
C TYR A 82 16.41 -16.27 4.71
N MET A 83 16.21 -15.11 4.09
CA MET A 83 17.13 -14.58 3.08
C MET A 83 18.52 -14.27 3.63
N GLU A 84 18.66 -13.95 4.92
CA GLU A 84 19.97 -13.75 5.57
C GLU A 84 20.72 -15.06 5.85
N GLN A 85 20.02 -16.20 5.83
CA GLN A 85 20.59 -17.53 6.07
C GLN A 85 21.05 -18.24 4.79
N VAL A 86 20.70 -17.70 3.61
CA VAL A 86 21.06 -18.21 2.27
C VAL A 86 22.18 -17.36 1.69
#